data_AF-A0A1T4ZKU9-F1
#
_entry.id   AF-A0A1T4ZKU9-F1
#
_cell.length_a   1.000
_cell.length_b   1.000
_cell.length_c   1.000
_cell.angle_alpha   90.00
_cell.angle_beta   90.00
_cell.angle_gamma   90.00
#
_symmetry.space_group_name_H-M   'P 1'
#
loop_
_entity.id
_entity.type
_entity.pdbx_description
1 polymer ?
#
loop_
_entity_poly.entity_id
_entity_poly.type
_entity_poly.pdbx_seq_one_letter_code
_entity_poly.pdbx_strand_id
1 'polypeptide(L)' 'MEVQEKRTLLNADFSGQVLTDSEFGFANLRGSNFSHTDLRGVSLFGAKLQDVNLERPAIPLIVIKLS' A
#
# COMPACT_ATOMS: atom_id res chain seq x y z
N MET A 1 11.57 15.75 -15.72
CA MET A 1 11.71 14.51 -14.94
C MET A 1 11.14 14.81 -13.57
N GLU A 2 9.91 14.38 -13.30
CA GLU A 2 9.38 14.40 -11.95
C GLU A 2 10.22 13.45 -11.12
N VAL A 3 10.95 13.99 -10.16
CA VAL A 3 11.57 13.18 -9.12
C VAL A 3 10.39 12.63 -8.32
N GLN A 4 9.97 11.40 -8.61
CA GLN A 4 8.96 10.75 -7.79
C GLN A 4 9.51 10.70 -6.38
N GLU A 5 8.99 11.56 -5.51
CA GLU A 5 9.44 11.64 -4.15
C GLU A 5 9.19 10.27 -3.51
N LYS A 6 10.26 9.67 -3.01
CA LYS A 6 10.25 8.41 -2.29
C LYS A 6 9.40 8.56 -1.02
N ARG A 7 8.07 8.48 -1.17
CA ARG A 7 7.11 8.68 -0.10
C ARG A 7 7.41 7.70 1.02
N THR A 8 7.77 8.23 2.18
CA THR A 8 8.06 7.44 3.37
C THR A 8 6.84 7.53 4.27
N LEU A 9 6.10 6.42 4.32
CA LEU A 9 4.84 6.26 5.03
C LEU A 9 5.02 5.12 6.05
N LEU A 10 6.11 5.18 6.82
CA LEU A 10 6.45 4.14 7.79
C LEU A 10 5.44 4.12 8.93
N ASN A 11 4.96 2.93 9.30
CA ASN A 11 3.99 2.71 10.37
C ASN A 11 2.71 3.56 10.22
N ALA A 12 2.33 3.92 8.99
CA ALA A 12 1.14 4.71 8.74
C ALA A 12 -0.12 3.86 8.95
N ASP A 13 -1.17 4.47 9.50
CA ASP A 13 -2.46 3.81 9.70
C ASP A 13 -3.45 4.17 8.58
N PHE A 14 -3.72 3.19 7.73
CA PHE A 14 -4.71 3.24 6.65
C PHE A 14 -5.92 2.35 6.95
N SER A 15 -6.07 1.88 8.18
CA SER A 15 -7.09 0.90 8.51
C SER A 15 -8.51 1.44 8.27
N GLY A 16 -9.36 0.60 7.68
CA GLY A 16 -10.75 0.93 7.35
C GLY A 16 -10.93 1.99 6.25
N GLN A 17 -9.86 2.49 5.63
CA GLN A 17 -9.96 3.52 4.60
C GLN A 17 -10.42 2.94 3.25
N VAL A 18 -11.00 3.80 2.42
CA VAL A 18 -11.26 3.52 1.01
C VAL A 18 -10.17 4.21 0.20
N LEU A 19 -9.21 3.43 -0.30
CA LEU A 19 -8.05 3.94 -1.05
C LEU A 19 -8.18 3.66 -2.55
N THR A 20 -9.39 3.41 -3.04
CA THR A 20 -9.62 3.00 -4.43
C THR A 20 -8.89 3.92 -5.42
N ASP A 21 -8.18 3.33 -6.38
CA ASP A 21 -7.39 4.01 -7.42
C ASP A 21 -6.24 4.91 -6.92
N SER A 22 -5.75 4.70 -5.68
CA SER A 22 -4.58 5.42 -5.14
C SER A 22 -3.24 4.89 -5.66
N GLU A 23 -2.27 5.79 -5.80
CA GLU A 23 -0.90 5.49 -6.24
C GLU A 23 0.08 5.53 -5.05
N PHE A 24 0.61 4.35 -4.68
CA PHE A 24 1.68 4.17 -3.68
C PHE A 24 2.94 3.56 -4.29
N GLY A 25 3.14 3.73 -5.61
CA GLY A 25 4.32 3.26 -6.31
C GLY A 25 5.62 3.76 -5.65
N PHE A 26 6.59 2.85 -5.50
CA PHE A 26 7.90 3.09 -4.88
C PHE A 26 7.89 3.62 -3.43
N ALA A 27 6.73 3.65 -2.78
CA ALA A 27 6.60 4.14 -1.40
C ALA A 27 7.23 3.18 -0.40
N ASN A 28 7.77 3.70 0.70
CA ASN A 28 8.15 2.90 1.85
C ASN A 28 7.00 2.82 2.84
N LEU A 29 6.26 1.71 2.81
CA LEU A 29 5.08 1.45 3.62
C LEU A 29 5.38 0.50 4.79
N ARG A 30 6.66 0.26 5.11
CA ARG A 30 7.02 -0.70 6.15
C ARG A 30 6.29 -0.43 7.47
N GLY A 31 5.71 -1.48 8.05
CA GLY A 31 4.97 -1.41 9.31
C GLY A 31 3.58 -0.77 9.22
N SER A 32 3.13 -0.35 8.02
CA SER A 32 1.83 0.30 7.87
C SER A 32 0.68 -0.67 8.12
N ASN A 33 -0.45 -0.12 8.55
CA ASN A 33 -1.67 -0.87 8.79
C ASN A 33 -2.69 -0.61 7.67
N PHE A 34 -3.01 -1.63 6.88
CA PHE A 34 -4.05 -1.63 5.86
C PHE A 34 -5.19 -2.60 6.22
N SER A 35 -5.39 -2.89 7.52
CA SER A 35 -6.49 -3.75 7.94
C SER A 35 -7.83 -3.15 7.54
N HIS A 36 -8.74 -3.96 7.02
CA HIS A 36 -10.07 -3.52 6.57
C HIS A 36 -10.07 -2.41 5.48
N THR A 37 -8.95 -2.16 4.83
CA THR A 37 -8.87 -1.15 3.75
C THR A 37 -9.43 -1.70 2.43
N ASP A 38 -10.10 -0.84 1.66
CA ASP A 38 -10.43 -1.12 0.27
C ASP A 38 -9.28 -0.70 -0.65
N LEU A 39 -8.57 -1.70 -1.17
CA LEU A 39 -7.39 -1.55 -2.02
C LEU A 39 -7.69 -1.74 -3.52
N ARG A 40 -8.96 -1.68 -3.95
CA ARG A 40 -9.31 -1.83 -5.38
C ARG A 40 -8.59 -0.79 -6.23
N GLY A 41 -7.90 -1.22 -7.29
CA GLY A 41 -7.19 -0.30 -8.18
C GLY A 41 -5.95 0.37 -7.57
N VAL A 42 -5.55 0.02 -6.34
CA VAL A 42 -4.35 0.59 -5.72
C VAL A 42 -3.09 0.04 -6.38
N SER A 43 -2.22 0.95 -6.80
CA SER A 43 -0.91 0.63 -7.36
C SER A 43 0.15 0.65 -6.26
N LEU A 44 0.73 -0.53 -5.98
CA LEU A 44 1.83 -0.72 -5.02
C LEU A 44 3.15 -1.08 -5.73
N PHE A 45 3.28 -0.72 -7.01
CA PHE A 45 4.43 -1.12 -7.82
C PHE A 45 5.75 -0.61 -7.22
N GLY A 46 6.68 -1.52 -6.90
CA GLY A 46 7.96 -1.16 -6.28
C GLY A 46 7.87 -0.66 -4.84
N ALA A 47 6.69 -0.72 -4.20
CA ALA A 47 6.53 -0.32 -2.81
C ALA A 47 7.22 -1.32 -1.86
N LYS A 48 7.73 -0.80 -0.74
CA LYS A 48 8.31 -1.61 0.33
C LYS A 48 7.22 -1.95 1.35
N LEU A 49 6.81 -3.22 1.38
CA LEU A 49 5.66 -3.73 2.16
C LEU A 49 6.07 -4.64 3.34
N GLN A 50 7.29 -4.50 3.86
CA GLN A 50 7.72 -5.30 5.02
C GLN A 50 6.85 -4.98 6.25
N ASP A 51 6.51 -6.00 7.04
CA ASP A 51 5.75 -5.85 8.29
C ASP A 51 4.40 -5.13 8.15
N VAL A 52 3.81 -5.11 6.95
CA VAL A 52 2.51 -4.48 6.70
C VAL A 52 1.37 -5.37 7.22
N ASN A 53 0.41 -4.77 7.93
CA ASN A 53 -0.82 -5.45 8.31
C ASN A 53 -1.85 -5.39 7.18
N LEU A 54 -2.26 -6.56 6.66
CA LEU A 54 -3.31 -6.71 5.64
C LEU A 54 -4.47 -7.55 6.17
N GLU A 55 -4.79 -7.47 7.47
CA GLU A 55 -5.90 -8.25 8.02
C GLU A 55 -7.24 -7.85 7.37
N ARG A 56 -7.87 -8.80 6.68
CA ARG A 56 -9.18 -8.67 6.01
C ARG A 56 -9.27 -7.46 5.06
N PRO A 57 -8.46 -7.40 3.99
CA PRO A 57 -8.65 -6.38 2.97
C PRO A 57 -10.00 -6.66 2.28
N ALA A 58 -10.71 -5.61 1.88
CA ALA A 58 -12.05 -5.75 1.30
C ALA A 58 -12.06 -6.52 -0.04
N ILE A 59 -10.88 -6.77 -0.65
CA ILE A 59 -10.71 -7.45 -1.94
C ILE A 59 -9.40 -8.25 -2.03
N PRO A 60 -9.32 -9.24 -2.95
CA PRO A 60 -8.08 -9.97 -3.24
C PRO A 60 -7.03 -9.06 -3.88
N LEU A 61 -5.83 -9.05 -3.30
CA LEU A 61 -4.67 -8.28 -3.71
C LEU A 61 -4.12 -8.82 -5.05
N ILE A 62 -4.43 -8.18 -6.19
CA ILE A 62 -4.07 -8.69 -7.54
C ILE A 62 -2.61 -8.42 -7.91
N VAL A 63 -1.90 -7.55 -7.17
CA VAL A 63 -0.57 -7.07 -7.55
C VAL A 63 0.47 -7.38 -6.48
N ILE A 64 0.70 -8.67 -6.20
CA ILE A 64 1.91 -9.10 -5.50
C ILE A 64 2.72 -9.99 -6.44
N LYS A 65 3.52 -9.39 -7.33
CA LYS A 65 4.71 -10.10 -7.82
C LYS A 65 5.80 -9.80 -6.81
N LEU A 66 5.90 -10.67 -5.80
CA LEU A 66 7.08 -10.77 -4.94
C LEU A 66 8.29 -11.00 -5.86
N SER A 67 9.26 -10.11 -5.79
CA SER A 67 10.67 -10.36 -6.15
C SER A 67 11.52 -10.03 -4.93
#